data_AF-A0A6G4XYQ7-F1
#
_entry.id   AF-A0A6G4XYQ7-F1
#
_cell.length_a   1.000
_cell.length_b   1.000
_cell.length_c   1.000
_cell.angle_alpha   90.00
_cell.angle_beta   90.00
_cell.angle_gamma   90.00
#
_symmetry.space_group_name_H-M   'P 1'
#
loop_
_entity.id
_entity.type
_entity.pdbx_description
1 polymer ?
#
loop_
_entity_poly.entity_id
_entity_poly.type
_entity_poly.pdbx_seq_one_letter_code
_entity_poly.pdbx_strand_id
1 'polypeptide(L)'
;PPHPRAAFAHSLIPIALGYLIAHYFTLFVTEGPRTVIVASGTDNPVPPAPLLDPGGTAALQVIAIIVGHVLGVVAAHDRAVRLLPPEKAIAGQLPLFALMIAYTLGGLGLLIA
;
A
#
# COMPACT_ATOMS: atom_id res chain seq x y z
N PRO A 1 4.61 30.70 6.71
CA PRO A 1 5.22 29.39 6.37
C PRO A 1 4.19 28.25 6.46
N PRO A 2 4.09 27.35 5.46
CA PRO A 2 3.19 26.20 5.54
C PRO A 2 3.57 25.31 6.73
N HIS A 3 2.55 24.76 7.42
CA HIS A 3 2.77 23.88 8.57
C HIS A 3 3.61 22.65 8.19
N PRO A 4 4.52 22.17 9.06
CA PRO A 4 5.41 21.04 8.77
C PRO A 4 4.70 19.79 8.24
N ARG A 5 3.45 19.56 8.65
CA ARG A 5 2.64 18.39 8.25
C ARG A 5 2.27 18.40 6.77
N ALA A 6 1.93 19.56 6.21
CA ALA A 6 1.59 19.70 4.79
C ALA A 6 2.79 19.40 3.89
N ALA A 7 4.01 19.63 4.40
CA ALA A 7 5.23 19.34 3.68
C ALA A 7 5.48 17.83 3.47
N PHE A 8 4.95 16.96 4.33
CA PHE A 8 5.06 15.51 4.24
C PHE A 8 3.84 14.83 3.63
N ALA A 9 2.74 15.54 3.38
CA ALA A 9 1.51 14.94 2.81
C ALA A 9 1.77 14.16 1.51
N HIS A 10 2.72 14.63 0.69
CA HIS A 10 3.08 13.98 -0.57
C HIS A 10 3.77 12.63 -0.39
N SER A 11 4.44 12.38 0.75
CA SER A 11 5.08 11.09 1.00
C SER A 11 4.08 9.98 1.34
N LEU A 12 2.82 10.34 1.64
CA LEU A 12 1.74 9.38 1.86
C LEU A 12 1.10 8.91 0.55
N ILE A 13 1.24 9.68 -0.54
CA ILE A 13 0.61 9.38 -1.83
C ILE A 13 1.03 8.00 -2.37
N PRO A 14 2.34 7.63 -2.39
CA PRO A 14 2.76 6.33 -2.89
C PRO A 14 2.23 5.17 -2.04
N ILE A 15 2.16 5.36 -0.72
CA ILE A 15 1.63 4.36 0.21
C ILE A 15 0.14 4.15 -0.06
N ALA A 16 -0.64 5.24 -0.12
CA ALA A 16 -2.06 5.19 -0.40
C ALA A 16 -2.36 4.53 -1.76
N LEU A 17 -1.56 4.82 -2.78
CA LEU A 17 -1.70 4.20 -4.10
C LEU A 17 -1.40 2.69 -4.06
N GLY A 18 -0.32 2.27 -3.38
CA GLY A 18 0.00 0.85 -3.20
C GLY A 18 -1.12 0.09 -2.49
N TYR A 19 -1.69 0.68 -1.42
CA TYR A 19 -2.84 0.11 -0.70
C TYR A 19 -4.10 0.03 -1.56
N LEU A 20 -4.39 1.09 -2.33
CA LEU A 20 -5.53 1.13 -3.23
C LEU A 20 -5.45 -0.02 -4.23
N ILE A 21 -4.29 -0.20 -4.88
CA ILE A 21 -4.06 -1.30 -5.80
C ILE A 21 -4.22 -2.63 -5.08
N ALA A 22 -3.52 -2.85 -3.97
CA ALA A 22 -3.56 -4.13 -3.27
C ALA A 22 -4.99 -4.54 -2.84
N HIS A 23 -5.78 -3.61 -2.30
CA HIS A 23 -7.08 -3.95 -1.73
C HIS A 23 -8.22 -3.92 -2.75
N TYR A 24 -8.12 -3.07 -3.78
CA TYR A 24 -9.22 -2.84 -4.71
C TYR A 24 -8.98 -3.38 -6.12
N PHE A 25 -7.82 -4.02 -6.39
CA PHE A 25 -7.55 -4.60 -7.71
C PHE A 25 -8.63 -5.59 -8.15
N THR A 26 -8.93 -6.60 -7.33
CA THR A 26 -9.96 -7.61 -7.67
C THR A 26 -11.35 -6.99 -7.77
N LEU A 27 -11.68 -6.05 -6.89
CA LEU A 27 -12.93 -5.32 -6.96
C LEU A 27 -13.06 -4.57 -8.29
N PHE A 28 -12.00 -3.90 -8.72
CA PHE A 28 -11.99 -3.12 -9.95
C PHE A 28 -12.03 -4.01 -11.20
N VAL A 29 -11.20 -5.05 -11.25
CA VAL A 29 -11.01 -5.89 -12.45
C VAL A 29 -12.10 -6.94 -12.61
N THR A 30 -12.60 -7.51 -11.52
CA THR A 30 -13.59 -8.60 -11.56
C THR A 30 -15.00 -8.08 -11.30
N GLU A 31 -15.20 -7.37 -10.18
CA GLU A 31 -16.54 -6.90 -9.80
C GLU A 31 -16.99 -5.65 -10.57
N GLY A 32 -16.06 -4.81 -11.04
CA GLY A 32 -16.35 -3.62 -11.84
C GLY A 32 -17.12 -3.96 -13.13
N PRO A 33 -16.58 -4.80 -14.03
CA PRO A 33 -17.27 -5.23 -15.23
C PRO A 33 -18.60 -5.94 -14.93
N ARG A 34 -18.61 -6.81 -13.92
CA ARG A 34 -19.83 -7.51 -13.50
C ARG A 34 -20.93 -6.54 -13.10
N THR A 35 -20.59 -5.49 -12.34
CA THR A 35 -21.53 -4.44 -11.93
C THR A 35 -22.09 -3.69 -13.13
N VAL A 36 -21.27 -3.37 -14.13
CA VAL A 36 -21.72 -2.72 -15.38
C VAL A 36 -22.69 -3.62 -16.15
N ILE A 37 -22.38 -4.92 -16.28
CA ILE A 37 -23.24 -5.87 -17.00
C ILE A 37 -24.60 -6.01 -16.30
N VAL A 38 -24.63 -6.16 -14.98
CA VAL A 38 -25.89 -6.19 -14.21
C VAL A 38 -26.66 -4.88 -14.36
N ALA A 39 -25.98 -3.73 -14.22
CA ALA A 39 -26.60 -2.42 -14.35
C ALA A 39 -27.17 -2.16 -15.76
N SER A 40 -26.62 -2.82 -16.79
CA SER A 40 -27.12 -2.76 -18.17
C SER A 40 -28.40 -3.58 -18.41
N GLY A 41 -28.95 -4.23 -17.39
CA GLY A 41 -30.21 -4.98 -17.46
C GLY A 41 -30.03 -6.47 -17.77
N THR A 42 -28.82 -7.01 -17.63
CA THR A 42 -28.60 -8.45 -17.73
C THR A 42 -28.90 -9.12 -16.39
N ASP A 43 -29.92 -9.97 -16.36
CA ASP A 43 -30.20 -10.81 -15.19
C ASP A 43 -29.25 -12.01 -15.15
N ASN A 44 -28.53 -12.17 -14.04
CA ASN A 44 -27.56 -13.25 -13.80
C ASN A 44 -26.41 -13.37 -14.82
N PRO A 45 -25.57 -12.33 -15.02
CA PRO A 45 -24.39 -12.47 -15.84
C PRO A 45 -23.41 -13.47 -15.24
N VAL A 46 -22.84 -14.31 -16.10
CA VAL A 46 -21.76 -15.23 -15.72
C VAL A 46 -20.60 -14.42 -15.12
N PRO A 47 -20.11 -14.77 -13.92
CA PRO A 47 -18.99 -14.06 -13.31
C PRO A 47 -17.78 -14.07 -14.24
N PRO A 48 -17.13 -12.91 -14.47
CA PRO A 48 -15.90 -12.89 -15.25
C PRO A 48 -14.83 -13.72 -14.54
N ALA A 49 -14.06 -14.47 -15.34
CA ALA A 49 -12.94 -15.24 -14.81
C ALA A 49 -11.93 -14.28 -14.14
N PRO A 50 -11.41 -14.61 -12.95
CA PRO A 50 -10.36 -13.82 -12.31
C PRO A 50 -9.16 -13.66 -13.24
N LEU A 51 -8.63 -12.44 -13.35
CA LEU A 51 -7.46 -12.16 -14.19
C LEU A 51 -6.19 -12.84 -13.65
N LEU A 52 -6.10 -12.97 -12.33
CA LEU A 52 -5.00 -13.63 -11.62
C LEU A 52 -5.58 -14.75 -10.76
N ASP A 53 -4.84 -15.85 -10.64
CA ASP A 53 -5.13 -16.88 -9.65
C ASP A 53 -4.91 -16.34 -8.22
N PRO A 54 -5.30 -17.08 -7.17
CA PRO A 54 -5.08 -16.63 -5.79
C PRO A 54 -3.61 -16.30 -5.48
N GLY A 55 -2.67 -17.07 -6.03
CA GLY A 55 -1.23 -16.83 -5.87
C GLY A 55 -0.78 -15.54 -6.57
N GLY A 56 -1.19 -15.34 -7.83
CA GLY A 56 -0.90 -14.11 -8.57
C GLY A 56 -1.49 -12.86 -7.92
N THR A 57 -2.70 -12.95 -7.38
CA THR A 57 -3.33 -11.83 -6.64
C THR A 57 -2.54 -11.51 -5.38
N ALA A 58 -2.17 -12.52 -4.59
CA ALA A 58 -1.36 -12.32 -3.39
C ALA A 58 0.00 -11.68 -3.73
N ALA A 59 0.66 -12.14 -4.79
CA ALA A 59 1.92 -11.56 -5.24
C ALA A 59 1.77 -10.09 -5.65
N LEU A 60 0.72 -9.74 -6.42
CA LEU A 60 0.42 -8.37 -6.80
C LEU A 60 0.21 -7.48 -5.57
N GLN A 61 -0.55 -7.94 -4.58
CA GLN A 61 -0.81 -7.21 -3.34
C GLN A 61 0.48 -6.90 -2.59
N VAL A 62 1.32 -7.92 -2.39
CA VAL A 62 2.60 -7.78 -1.69
C VAL A 62 3.52 -6.81 -2.44
N ILE A 63 3.66 -6.96 -3.76
CA ILE A 63 4.51 -6.09 -4.57
C ILE A 63 3.99 -4.65 -4.53
N ALA A 64 2.69 -4.43 -4.71
CA ALA A 64 2.08 -3.10 -4.67
C ALA A 64 2.30 -2.39 -3.33
N ILE A 65 2.13 -3.11 -2.21
CA ILE A 65 2.37 -2.59 -0.86
C ILE A 65 3.84 -2.25 -0.68
N ILE A 66 4.77 -3.15 -1.02
CA ILE A 66 6.21 -2.94 -0.86
C ILE A 66 6.66 -1.72 -1.68
N VAL A 67 6.29 -1.67 -2.96
CA VAL A 67 6.67 -0.55 -3.85
C VAL A 67 6.10 0.77 -3.31
N GLY A 68 4.84 0.80 -2.89
CA GLY A 68 4.21 1.99 -2.31
C GLY A 68 4.93 2.47 -1.04
N HIS A 69 5.33 1.56 -0.15
CA HIS A 69 6.07 1.89 1.06
C HIS A 69 7.48 2.39 0.77
N VAL A 70 8.23 1.70 -0.09
CA VAL A 70 9.60 2.10 -0.45
C VAL A 70 9.60 3.52 -1.02
N LEU A 71 8.71 3.79 -1.98
CA LEU A 71 8.58 5.13 -2.58
C LEU A 71 8.12 6.17 -1.55
N GLY A 72 7.19 5.83 -0.66
CA GLY A 72 6.74 6.71 0.41
C GLY A 72 7.84 7.06 1.41
N VAL A 73 8.65 6.08 1.80
CA VAL A 73 9.81 6.28 2.69
C VAL A 73 10.87 7.13 2.03
N VAL A 74 11.20 6.89 0.75
CA VAL A 74 12.16 7.73 0.00
C VAL A 74 11.66 9.18 -0.07
N ALA A 75 10.39 9.39 -0.41
CA ALA A 75 9.80 10.73 -0.45
C ALA A 75 9.81 11.43 0.92
N ALA A 76 9.54 10.69 2.00
CA ALA A 76 9.61 11.21 3.36
C ALA A 76 11.05 11.54 3.77
N HIS A 77 12.01 10.69 3.40
CA HIS A 77 13.42 10.85 3.70
C HIS A 77 14.00 12.09 3.00
N ASP A 78 13.79 12.21 1.69
CA ASP A 78 14.23 13.37 0.91
C ASP A 78 13.68 14.68 1.48
N ARG A 79 12.44 14.64 1.96
CA ARG A 79 11.81 15.82 2.58
C ARG A 79 12.38 16.12 3.96
N ALA A 80 12.66 15.10 4.77
CA ALA A 80 13.26 15.26 6.08
C ALA A 80 14.68 15.84 5.98
N VAL A 81 15.52 15.34 5.07
CA VAL A 81 16.88 15.84 4.83
C VAL A 81 16.86 17.32 4.40
N ARG A 82 15.86 17.72 3.62
CA ARG A 82 15.72 19.12 3.16
C ARG A 82 15.18 20.09 4.21
N LEU A 83 14.46 19.61 5.24
CA LEU A 83 13.73 20.47 6.18
C LEU A 83 14.23 20.41 7.63
N LEU A 84 14.91 19.32 8.04
CA LEU A 84 15.33 19.12 9.42
C LEU A 84 16.86 19.13 9.57
N PRO A 85 17.38 19.67 10.69
CA PRO A 85 18.76 19.46 11.08
C PRO A 85 19.05 17.96 11.31
N PRO A 86 20.24 17.45 10.93
CA PRO A 86 20.58 16.03 10.90
C PRO A 86 20.40 15.30 12.25
N GLU A 87 20.54 16.02 13.36
CA GLU A 87 20.41 15.48 14.73
C GLU A 87 19.00 14.95 15.04
N LYS A 88 17.94 15.48 14.41
CA LYS A 88 16.54 15.06 14.65
C LYS A 88 16.04 14.00 13.67
N ALA A 89 16.77 13.72 12.60
CA ALA A 89 16.38 12.75 11.59
C ALA A 89 16.50 11.30 12.11
N ILE A 90 17.51 11.02 12.92
CA ILE A 90 17.82 9.67 13.43
C ILE A 90 16.80 9.23 14.48
N ALA A 91 16.38 10.14 15.37
CA ALA A 91 15.39 9.84 16.41
C ALA A 91 14.01 9.45 15.85
N GLY A 92 13.64 9.97 14.67
CA GLY A 92 12.39 9.64 13.99
C GLY A 92 12.35 8.26 13.34
N GLN A 93 13.51 7.66 13.04
CA GLN A 93 13.61 6.35 12.36
C GLN A 93 13.59 5.16 13.33
N LEU A 94 14.03 5.33 14.57
CA LEU A 94 14.06 4.25 15.57
C LEU A 94 12.67 3.60 15.84
N PRO A 95 11.58 4.37 16.02
CA PRO A 95 10.27 3.77 16.31
C PRO A 95 9.74 2.90 15.16
N LEU A 96 9.94 3.36 13.91
CA LEU A 96 9.52 2.61 12.72
C LEU A 96 10.35 1.34 12.53
N PHE A 97 11.66 1.41 12.79
CA PHE A 97 12.56 0.26 12.75
C PHE A 97 12.16 -0.82 13.76
N ALA A 98 11.88 -0.42 15.01
CA ALA A 98 11.39 -1.33 16.03
C ALA A 98 10.05 -1.99 15.64
N LEU A 99 9.13 -1.21 15.07
CA LEU A 99 7.85 -1.73 14.57
C LEU A 99 8.04 -2.77 13.46
N MET A 100 8.95 -2.52 12.52
CA MET A 100 9.26 -3.46 11.44
C MET A 100 9.79 -4.80 11.98
N ILE A 101 10.70 -4.77 12.96
CA ILE A 101 11.20 -5.98 13.63
C ILE A 101 10.05 -6.75 14.28
N ALA A 102 9.18 -6.07 15.03
CA ALA A 102 8.04 -6.70 15.69
C ALA A 102 7.09 -7.37 14.68
N TYR A 103 6.81 -6.70 13.55
CA TYR A 103 5.98 -7.30 12.50
C TYR A 103 6.63 -8.49 11.82
N THR A 104 7.94 -8.47 11.57
CA THR A 104 8.63 -9.63 11.00
C THR A 104 8.57 -10.82 11.96
N LEU A 105 8.85 -10.60 13.25
CA LEU A 105 8.76 -11.65 14.27
C LEU A 105 7.33 -12.17 14.39
N GLY A 106 6.33 -11.29 14.39
CA GLY A 106 4.92 -11.67 14.44
C GLY A 106 4.46 -12.44 13.20
N GLY A 107 4.84 -11.98 12.00
CA GLY A 107 4.53 -12.65 10.74
C GLY A 107 5.20 -14.03 10.63
N LEU A 108 6.46 -14.14 11.04
CA LEU A 108 7.16 -15.43 11.09
C LEU A 108 6.55 -16.35 12.15
N GLY A 109 6.16 -15.80 13.30
CA GLY A 109 5.44 -16.53 14.35
C GLY A 109 4.12 -17.10 13.84
N LEU A 110 3.32 -16.32 13.11
CA LEU A 110 2.07 -16.78 12.48
C LEU A 110 2.30 -17.78 11.35
N LEU A 111 3.45 -17.73 10.66
CA LEU A 111 3.78 -18.67 9.58
C LEU A 111 4.23 -20.03 10.13
N ILE A 112 4.89 -20.04 11.29
CA ILE A 112 5.45 -21.26 11.91
C ILE A 112 4.46 -21.91 12.89
N ALA A 113 3.49 -21.15 13.41
CA ALA A 113 2.42 -21.64 14.29
C ALA A 113 1.30 -22.34 13.50
#